data_AF-A0A9P7N5T1-F1
#
_entry.id   AF-A0A9P7N5T1-F1
#
_cell.length_a   1.000
_cell.length_b   1.000
_cell.length_c   1.000
_cell.angle_alpha   90.00
_cell.angle_beta   90.00
_cell.angle_gamma   90.00
#
_symmetry.space_group_name_H-M   'P 1'
#
loop_
_entity.id
_entity.type
_entity.pdbx_description
1 polymer ?
#
loop_
_entity_poly.entity_id
_entity_poly.type
_entity_poly.pdbx_seq_one_letter_code
_entity_poly.pdbx_strand_id
1 'polypeptide(L)'
;MERRWAPLRPALAQSAPASAPPTDNIIINSNNNKPRQKRRQVAAACSNCRRRKEKCDDKRPTCSACAKRGVPCNNDSKNDDAGSALAALTTLTTLTTLKSRNAALLHENEQLRHLFVALRTASPSRGQDMLARLRAADDPLHALRAIQRVTSPLSSSLASSSSPPSSPDMRLDARLERLELLALRESSIRVDARPWTAVAGDGLVSEY
;
A
#
# COMPACT_ATOMS: atom_id res chain seq x y z
N MET A 1 -30.11 -10.24 25.16
CA MET A 1 -30.52 -9.52 23.93
C MET A 1 -29.26 -9.17 23.14
N GLU A 2 -28.76 -10.11 22.35
CA GLU A 2 -27.53 -9.93 21.57
C GLU A 2 -27.87 -9.26 20.23
N ARG A 3 -27.30 -8.08 19.97
CA ARG A 3 -27.44 -7.40 18.69
C ARG A 3 -26.49 -8.04 17.68
N ARG A 4 -27.03 -8.92 16.84
CA ARG A 4 -26.32 -9.45 15.66
C ARG A 4 -26.22 -8.34 14.61
N TRP A 5 -25.01 -7.90 14.31
CA TRP A 5 -24.75 -6.96 13.21
C TRP A 5 -24.63 -7.71 11.90
N ALA A 6 -25.32 -7.24 10.86
CA ALA A 6 -25.29 -7.84 9.53
C ALA A 6 -24.03 -7.41 8.74
N PRO A 7 -23.44 -8.29 7.91
CA PRO A 7 -22.27 -7.95 7.10
C PRO A 7 -22.65 -7.03 5.92
N LEU A 8 -21.82 -6.03 5.66
CA LEU A 8 -21.94 -5.14 4.50
C LEU A 8 -21.52 -5.89 3.22
N ARG A 9 -22.45 -6.08 2.28
CA ARG A 9 -22.13 -6.57 0.93
C ARG A 9 -21.61 -5.41 0.07
N PRO A 10 -20.54 -5.60 -0.71
CA PRO A 10 -20.13 -4.60 -1.70
C PRO A 10 -21.18 -4.51 -2.81
N ALA A 11 -21.54 -3.29 -3.20
CA ALA A 11 -22.41 -3.06 -4.34
C ALA A 11 -21.68 -3.52 -5.62
N LEU A 12 -22.28 -4.48 -6.33
CA LEU A 12 -21.84 -4.86 -7.66
C LEU A 12 -21.92 -3.63 -8.57
N ALA A 13 -20.79 -3.24 -9.15
CA ALA A 13 -20.70 -2.19 -10.15
C ALA A 13 -21.55 -2.57 -11.36
N GLN A 14 -22.70 -1.91 -11.53
CA GLN A 14 -23.49 -2.03 -12.74
C GLN A 14 -22.80 -1.21 -13.83
N SER A 15 -22.32 -1.91 -14.86
CA SER A 15 -21.82 -1.32 -16.10
C SER A 15 -22.99 -0.66 -16.87
N ALA A 16 -22.97 0.67 -16.94
CA ALA A 16 -23.88 1.43 -17.80
C ALA A 16 -23.33 1.50 -19.24
N PRO A 17 -24.20 1.45 -20.28
CA PRO A 17 -23.79 1.39 -21.67
C PRO A 17 -23.30 2.74 -22.19
N ALA A 18 -22.33 2.68 -23.11
CA ALA A 18 -21.79 3.81 -23.84
C ALA A 18 -22.88 4.52 -24.66
N SER A 19 -22.97 5.85 -24.55
CA SER A 19 -23.79 6.68 -25.43
C SER A 19 -23.09 8.01 -25.67
N ALA A 20 -22.65 8.17 -26.92
CA ALA A 20 -22.41 9.35 -27.77
C ALA A 20 -22.04 10.73 -27.17
N PRO A 21 -21.17 11.50 -27.87
CA PRO A 21 -20.77 12.84 -27.45
C PRO A 21 -21.93 13.85 -27.53
N PRO A 22 -22.01 14.84 -26.63
CA PRO A 22 -23.03 15.88 -26.71
C PRO A 22 -22.70 16.86 -27.85
N THR A 23 -23.57 16.93 -28.85
CA THR A 23 -23.58 18.01 -29.84
C THR A 23 -24.11 19.29 -29.18
N ASP A 24 -23.25 20.31 -29.09
CA ASP A 24 -23.61 21.67 -28.66
C ASP A 24 -24.55 22.32 -29.69
N ASN A 25 -25.86 22.26 -29.44
CA ASN A 25 -26.82 23.09 -30.16
C ASN A 25 -26.85 24.49 -29.52
N ILE A 26 -26.03 25.39 -30.04
CA ILE A 26 -26.03 26.81 -29.66
C ILE A 26 -27.21 27.49 -30.36
N ILE A 27 -28.32 27.67 -29.64
CA ILE A 27 -29.36 28.64 -30.02
C ILE A 27 -28.81 30.04 -29.70
N ILE A 28 -28.35 30.76 -30.72
CA ILE A 28 -27.90 32.15 -30.61
C ILE A 28 -29.14 33.05 -30.53
N ASN A 29 -29.60 33.33 -29.30
CA ASN A 29 -30.48 34.48 -29.07
C ASN A 29 -29.60 35.69 -28.72
N SER A 30 -29.18 36.41 -29.76
CA SER A 30 -28.56 37.73 -29.66
C SER A 30 -29.57 38.68 -29.04
N ASN A 31 -29.38 39.04 -27.76
CA ASN A 31 -29.78 40.34 -27.17
C ASN A 31 -29.49 40.35 -25.66
N ASN A 32 -28.25 40.65 -25.29
CA ASN A 32 -27.90 41.63 -24.26
C ASN A 32 -26.42 41.50 -23.87
N ASN A 33 -25.67 42.51 -24.28
CA ASN A 33 -24.23 42.64 -24.13
C ASN A 33 -23.85 42.92 -22.67
N LYS A 34 -23.76 41.87 -21.85
CA LYS A 34 -22.96 41.88 -20.61
C LYS A 34 -22.14 40.59 -20.60
N PRO A 35 -20.79 40.65 -20.52
CA PRO A 35 -19.99 39.44 -20.39
C PRO A 35 -20.45 38.71 -19.13
N ARG A 36 -20.99 37.49 -19.30
CA ARG A 36 -21.32 36.61 -18.17
C ARG A 36 -20.03 36.36 -17.41
N GLN A 37 -19.83 37.04 -16.28
CA GLN A 37 -18.71 36.78 -15.40
C GLN A 37 -18.73 35.29 -15.05
N LYS A 38 -17.63 34.60 -15.39
CA LYS A 38 -17.41 33.19 -15.10
C LYS A 38 -17.72 32.96 -13.62
N ARG A 39 -18.69 32.09 -13.32
CA ARG A 39 -19.13 31.83 -11.93
C ARG A 39 -17.91 31.42 -11.12
N ARG A 40 -17.48 32.27 -10.19
CA ARG A 40 -16.35 32.01 -9.31
C ARG A 40 -16.76 30.92 -8.34
N GLN A 41 -16.20 29.72 -8.53
CA GLN A 41 -16.40 28.61 -7.63
C GLN A 41 -15.67 28.90 -6.32
N VAL A 42 -16.37 28.74 -5.20
CA VAL A 42 -15.80 28.93 -3.87
C VAL A 42 -15.13 27.64 -3.43
N ALA A 43 -13.87 27.75 -2.95
CA ALA A 43 -13.09 26.60 -2.50
C ALA A 43 -13.62 26.02 -1.17
N ALA A 44 -14.08 26.88 -0.25
CA ALA A 44 -14.71 26.45 0.99
C ALA A 44 -15.75 27.47 1.48
N ALA A 45 -16.97 27.01 1.78
CA ALA A 45 -17.97 27.82 2.48
C ALA A 45 -17.68 27.88 3.99
N CYS A 46 -17.90 29.03 4.63
CA CYS A 46 -17.78 29.19 6.08
C CYS A 46 -18.81 28.34 6.84
N SER A 47 -18.56 28.06 8.12
CA SER A 47 -19.44 27.24 8.98
C SER A 47 -20.89 27.76 9.02
N ASN A 48 -21.07 29.09 9.12
CA ASN A 48 -22.39 29.72 9.13
C ASN A 48 -23.15 29.51 7.81
N CYS A 49 -22.50 29.70 6.66
CA CYS A 49 -23.12 29.48 5.37
C CYS A 49 -23.42 27.99 5.12
N ARG A 50 -22.56 27.07 5.61
CA ARG A 50 -22.81 25.62 5.57
C ARG A 50 -24.04 25.24 6.37
N ARG A 51 -24.14 25.69 7.63
CA ARG A 51 -25.30 25.42 8.50
C ARG A 51 -26.60 25.94 7.90
N ARG A 52 -26.55 27.09 7.23
CA ARG A 52 -27.71 27.74 6.60
C ARG A 52 -27.98 27.29 5.17
N LYS A 53 -27.11 26.46 4.59
CA LYS A 53 -27.15 26.02 3.19
C LYS A 53 -27.27 27.20 2.19
N GLU A 54 -26.62 28.33 2.49
CA GLU A 54 -26.61 29.52 1.63
C GLU A 54 -25.27 29.67 0.89
N LYS A 55 -25.27 30.45 -0.20
CA LYS A 55 -24.07 30.69 -0.99
C LYS A 55 -23.05 31.50 -0.20
N CYS A 56 -21.87 30.93 0.04
CA CYS A 56 -20.72 31.65 0.56
C CYS A 56 -19.96 32.32 -0.60
N ASP A 57 -19.50 33.55 -0.42
CA ASP A 57 -18.66 34.27 -1.39
C ASP A 57 -17.16 34.24 -1.05
N ASP A 58 -16.79 33.54 0.05
CA ASP A 58 -15.39 33.33 0.51
C ASP A 58 -14.51 34.60 0.55
N LYS A 59 -15.15 35.75 0.81
CA LYS A 59 -14.44 37.01 1.05
C LYS A 59 -13.84 36.98 2.45
N ARG A 60 -12.58 37.41 2.58
CA ARG A 60 -11.86 37.58 3.86
C ARG A 60 -11.80 39.06 4.23
N PRO A 61 -11.96 39.44 5.51
CA PRO A 61 -12.10 38.60 6.71
C PRO A 61 -13.51 38.03 6.97
N THR A 62 -14.55 38.63 6.40
CA THR A 62 -15.96 38.23 6.61
C THR A 62 -16.65 38.04 5.26
N CYS A 63 -17.33 36.91 5.05
CA CYS A 63 -18.11 36.70 3.83
C CYS A 63 -19.30 37.67 3.78
N SER A 64 -19.78 38.00 2.58
CA SER A 64 -20.88 38.95 2.37
C SER A 64 -22.15 38.58 3.15
N ALA A 65 -22.48 37.29 3.23
CA ALA A 65 -23.63 36.78 3.95
C ALA A 65 -23.51 36.98 5.46
N CYS A 66 -22.33 36.69 6.03
CA CYS A 66 -22.05 36.95 7.45
C CYS A 66 -22.01 38.45 7.76
N ALA A 67 -21.41 39.27 6.88
CA ALA A 67 -21.31 40.72 7.04
C ALA A 67 -22.69 41.38 7.08
N LYS A 68 -23.58 41.02 6.16
CA LYS A 68 -24.98 41.50 6.14
C LYS A 68 -25.76 41.16 7.41
N ARG A 69 -25.37 40.09 8.09
CA ARG A 69 -26.04 39.57 9.28
C ARG A 69 -25.38 40.02 10.58
N GLY A 70 -24.23 40.69 10.51
CA GLY A 70 -23.46 41.09 11.69
C GLY A 70 -22.96 39.91 12.53
N VAL A 71 -22.82 38.71 11.94
CA VAL A 71 -22.35 37.53 12.67
C VAL A 71 -20.85 37.28 12.42
N PRO A 72 -20.11 36.76 13.40
CA PRO A 72 -18.72 36.41 13.20
C PRO A 72 -18.59 35.31 12.15
N CYS A 73 -17.72 35.52 11.15
CA CYS A 73 -17.50 34.56 10.09
C CYS A 73 -16.43 33.55 10.52
N ASN A 74 -16.85 32.42 11.09
CA ASN A 74 -15.93 31.33 11.39
C ASN A 74 -15.66 30.50 10.14
N ASN A 75 -14.54 30.79 9.47
CA ASN A 75 -13.97 29.95 8.43
C ASN A 75 -13.12 28.88 9.12
N ASP A 76 -13.57 27.63 9.13
CA ASP A 76 -12.85 26.46 9.69
C ASP A 76 -11.60 26.08 8.85
N SER A 77 -10.84 27.06 8.39
CA SER A 77 -9.73 26.88 7.48
C SER A 77 -8.44 27.44 8.06
N LYS A 78 -8.06 26.97 9.26
CA LYS A 78 -6.79 27.20 9.99
C LYS A 78 -6.92 28.08 11.24
N ASN A 79 -7.70 27.67 12.24
CA ASN A 79 -7.54 28.19 13.61
C ASN A 79 -7.44 27.05 14.65
N ASP A 80 -6.98 25.87 14.23
CA ASP A 80 -6.74 24.74 15.12
C ASP A 80 -5.23 24.58 15.40
N ASP A 81 -4.44 25.63 15.58
CA ASP A 81 -2.99 25.44 15.78
C ASP A 81 -2.67 24.72 17.11
N ALA A 82 -3.57 24.79 18.10
CA ALA A 82 -3.46 24.02 19.34
C ALA A 82 -4.11 22.62 19.26
N GLY A 83 -5.20 22.45 18.50
CA GLY A 83 -5.86 21.16 18.28
C GLY A 83 -5.15 20.27 17.24
N SER A 84 -4.41 20.90 16.33
CA SER A 84 -3.64 20.28 15.25
C SER A 84 -2.41 19.55 15.79
N ALA A 85 -1.73 20.06 16.81
CA ALA A 85 -0.57 19.39 17.40
C ALA A 85 -0.94 18.06 18.08
N LEU A 86 -2.05 18.03 18.84
CA LEU A 86 -2.54 16.81 19.49
C LEU A 86 -3.11 15.81 18.46
N ALA A 87 -3.81 16.30 17.43
CA ALA A 87 -4.28 15.48 16.31
C ALA A 87 -3.13 14.93 15.46
N ALA A 88 -2.07 15.70 15.25
CA ALA A 88 -0.85 15.27 14.57
C ALA A 88 -0.11 14.20 15.38
N LEU A 89 0.01 14.36 16.70
CA LEU A 89 0.62 13.34 17.56
C LEU A 89 -0.17 12.03 17.53
N THR A 90 -1.50 12.11 17.61
CA THR A 90 -2.39 10.93 17.55
C THR A 90 -2.32 10.25 16.18
N THR A 91 -2.23 11.01 15.08
CA THR A 91 -2.05 10.45 13.74
C THR A 91 -0.68 9.78 13.58
N LEU A 92 0.40 10.33 14.14
CA LEU A 92 1.72 9.70 14.13
C LEU A 92 1.75 8.38 14.95
N THR A 93 1.11 8.34 16.13
CA THR A 93 1.02 7.12 16.95
C THR A 93 0.18 6.02 16.28
N THR A 94 -0.94 6.40 15.65
CA THR A 94 -1.77 5.44 14.91
C THR A 94 -1.04 4.93 13.66
N LEU A 95 -0.34 5.78 12.92
CA LEU A 95 0.46 5.38 11.76
C LEU A 95 1.58 4.41 12.13
N THR A 96 2.31 4.66 13.22
CA THR A 96 3.35 3.75 13.70
C THR A 96 2.76 2.41 14.14
N THR A 97 1.64 2.42 14.88
CA THR A 97 0.93 1.18 15.28
C THR A 97 0.46 0.38 14.06
N LEU A 98 -0.14 1.05 13.07
CA LEU A 98 -0.59 0.42 11.83
C LEU A 98 0.58 -0.15 11.03
N LYS A 99 1.71 0.57 10.97
CA LYS A 99 2.92 0.10 10.29
C LYS A 99 3.48 -1.16 10.95
N SER A 100 3.56 -1.19 12.28
CA SER A 100 4.00 -2.37 13.02
C SER A 100 3.06 -3.56 12.82
N ARG A 101 1.74 -3.32 12.84
CA ARG A 101 0.75 -4.38 12.56
C ARG A 101 0.83 -4.88 11.12
N ASN A 102 1.02 -3.99 10.16
CA ASN A 102 1.20 -4.35 8.76
C ASN A 102 2.48 -5.20 8.58
N ALA A 103 3.59 -4.81 9.20
CA ALA A 103 4.83 -5.59 9.19
C ALA A 103 4.63 -7.00 9.79
N ALA A 104 3.90 -7.12 10.90
CA ALA A 104 3.58 -8.42 11.49
C ALA A 104 2.72 -9.29 10.55
N LEU A 105 1.70 -8.71 9.92
CA LEU A 105 0.85 -9.42 8.95
C LEU A 105 1.62 -9.85 7.70
N LEU A 106 2.53 -9.01 7.20
CA LEU A 106 3.42 -9.37 6.09
C LEU A 106 4.34 -10.52 6.47
N HIS A 107 4.89 -10.52 7.69
CA HIS A 107 5.72 -11.61 8.19
C HIS A 107 4.94 -12.93 8.31
N GLU A 108 3.73 -12.89 8.84
CA GLU A 108 2.84 -14.05 8.89
C GLU A 108 2.49 -14.57 7.48
N ASN A 109 2.21 -13.67 6.54
CA ASN A 109 1.94 -14.04 5.16
C ASN A 109 3.14 -14.75 4.52
N GLU A 110 4.35 -14.27 4.80
CA GLU A 110 5.59 -14.90 4.34
C GLU A 110 5.76 -16.30 4.93
N GLN A 111 5.47 -16.50 6.22
CA GLN A 111 5.50 -17.82 6.85
C GLN A 111 4.50 -18.80 6.21
N LEU A 112 3.29 -18.34 5.91
CA LEU A 112 2.28 -19.16 5.22
C LEU A 112 2.70 -19.53 3.79
N ARG A 113 3.33 -18.60 3.06
CA ARG A 113 3.90 -18.88 1.75
C ARG A 113 5.00 -19.92 1.83
N HIS A 114 5.88 -19.81 2.82
CA HIS A 114 6.94 -20.79 3.06
C HIS A 114 6.37 -22.18 3.39
N LEU A 115 5.28 -22.27 4.17
CA LEU A 115 4.57 -23.53 4.42
C LEU A 115 4.08 -24.16 3.11
N PHE A 116 3.45 -23.37 2.26
CA PHE A 116 2.90 -23.84 1.00
C PHE A 116 4.01 -24.36 0.07
N VAL A 117 5.11 -23.62 -0.02
CA VAL A 117 6.29 -24.06 -0.80
C VAL A 117 6.84 -25.36 -0.23
N ALA A 118 6.99 -25.47 1.09
CA ALA A 118 7.49 -26.69 1.74
C ALA A 118 6.58 -27.90 1.48
N LEU A 119 5.25 -27.72 1.46
CA LEU A 119 4.31 -28.78 1.13
C LEU A 119 4.41 -29.21 -0.33
N ARG A 120 4.61 -28.25 -1.24
CA ARG A 120 4.71 -28.51 -2.69
C ARG A 120 6.01 -29.23 -3.06
N THR A 121 7.12 -28.92 -2.39
CA THR A 121 8.45 -29.49 -2.69
C THR A 121 8.77 -30.74 -1.88
N ALA A 122 7.98 -31.06 -0.87
CA ALA A 122 8.16 -32.28 -0.07
C ALA A 122 7.89 -33.55 -0.89
N SER A 123 8.59 -34.63 -0.53
CA SER A 123 8.29 -35.97 -1.03
C SER A 123 6.88 -36.41 -0.60
N PRO A 124 6.22 -37.33 -1.33
CA PRO A 124 4.81 -37.68 -1.09
C PRO A 124 4.54 -38.23 0.33
N SER A 125 5.46 -39.02 0.90
CA SER A 125 5.34 -39.50 2.29
C SER A 125 5.45 -38.37 3.30
N ARG A 126 6.45 -37.50 3.14
CA ARG A 126 6.67 -36.33 4.00
C ARG A 126 5.56 -35.29 3.90
N GLY A 127 5.01 -35.09 2.70
CA GLY A 127 3.85 -34.23 2.48
C GLY A 127 2.62 -34.72 3.24
N GLN A 128 2.38 -36.03 3.28
CA GLN A 128 1.29 -36.62 4.07
C GLN A 128 1.48 -36.39 5.58
N ASP A 129 2.70 -36.58 6.10
CA ASP A 129 3.01 -36.30 7.51
C ASP A 129 2.82 -34.82 7.87
N MET A 130 3.28 -33.92 7.00
CA MET A 130 3.08 -32.47 7.16
C MET A 130 1.59 -32.11 7.15
N LEU A 131 0.80 -32.70 6.27
CA LEU A 131 -0.65 -32.49 6.21
C LEU A 131 -1.38 -33.07 7.42
N ALA A 132 -0.98 -34.23 7.93
CA ALA A 132 -1.53 -34.82 9.14
C ALA A 132 -1.30 -33.89 10.35
N ARG A 133 -0.09 -33.33 10.46
CA ARG A 133 0.26 -32.34 11.50
C ARG A 133 -0.51 -31.04 11.36
N LEU A 134 -0.72 -30.56 10.14
CA LEU A 134 -1.54 -29.37 9.88
C LEU A 134 -3.01 -29.59 10.25
N ARG A 135 -3.56 -30.77 10.00
CA ARG A 135 -4.93 -31.11 10.40
C ARG A 135 -5.12 -31.26 11.91
N ALA A 136 -4.06 -31.62 12.63
CA ALA A 136 -4.07 -31.77 14.09
C ALA A 136 -3.76 -30.47 14.84
N ALA A 137 -3.27 -29.43 14.15
CA ALA A 137 -2.90 -28.17 14.77
C ALA A 137 -4.03 -27.13 14.65
N ASP A 138 -4.27 -26.39 15.73
CA ASP A 138 -5.22 -25.27 15.75
C ASP A 138 -4.69 -24.04 14.98
N ASP A 139 -3.37 -23.90 14.87
CA ASP A 139 -2.70 -22.81 14.15
C ASP A 139 -1.67 -23.36 13.12
N PRO A 140 -1.83 -23.03 11.82
CA PRO A 140 -0.92 -23.47 10.77
C PRO A 140 0.53 -22.99 10.95
N LEU A 141 0.77 -21.85 11.62
CA LEU A 141 2.12 -21.36 11.88
C LEU A 141 2.82 -22.17 12.98
N HIS A 142 2.08 -22.62 14.00
CA HIS A 142 2.60 -23.53 15.01
C HIS A 142 2.96 -24.89 14.39
N ALA A 143 2.13 -25.39 13.47
CA ALA A 143 2.44 -26.57 12.68
C ALA A 143 3.70 -26.38 11.82
N LEU A 144 3.86 -25.24 11.16
CA LEU A 144 5.08 -24.91 10.39
C LEU A 144 6.34 -24.97 11.25
N ARG A 145 6.33 -24.37 12.45
CA ARG A 145 7.50 -24.42 13.36
C ARG A 145 7.79 -25.86 13.81
N ALA A 146 6.77 -26.66 14.08
CA ALA A 146 6.93 -28.06 14.42
C ALA A 146 7.48 -28.89 13.24
N ILE A 147 7.06 -28.57 12.01
CA ILE A 147 7.59 -29.18 10.78
C ILE A 147 9.06 -28.78 10.58
N GLN A 148 9.40 -27.51 10.72
CA GLN A 148 10.77 -27.01 10.55
C GLN A 148 11.75 -27.61 11.58
N ARG A 149 11.33 -27.78 12.84
CA ARG A 149 12.16 -28.38 13.89
C ARG A 149 12.56 -29.83 13.61
N VAL A 150 11.69 -30.61 12.98
CA VAL A 150 11.99 -32.01 12.58
C VAL A 150 12.96 -32.04 11.38
N THR A 151 13.11 -30.92 10.68
CA THR A 151 13.91 -30.81 9.45
C THR A 151 15.26 -30.14 9.65
N SER A 152 15.54 -29.61 10.86
CA SER A 152 16.85 -29.04 11.18
C SER A 152 17.89 -30.16 11.32
N PRO A 153 18.97 -30.15 10.51
CA PRO A 153 19.94 -31.24 10.42
C PRO A 153 20.84 -31.43 11.66
N LEU A 154 20.68 -30.63 12.72
CA LEU A 154 21.52 -30.75 13.93
C LEU A 154 21.14 -31.92 14.87
N SER A 155 20.10 -32.71 14.57
CA SER A 155 19.75 -33.91 15.34
C SER A 155 19.95 -35.23 14.57
N SER A 156 20.71 -35.22 13.49
CA SER A 156 21.04 -36.41 12.69
C SER A 156 22.56 -36.59 12.59
N SER A 157 23.27 -36.44 13.70
CA SER A 157 24.67 -36.86 13.76
C SER A 157 24.70 -38.37 14.01
N LEU A 158 24.79 -39.14 12.92
CA LEU A 158 25.46 -40.44 12.75
C LEU A 158 24.91 -41.14 11.49
N ALA A 159 25.25 -40.60 10.33
CA ALA A 159 25.41 -41.39 9.11
C ALA A 159 26.43 -40.69 8.21
N SER A 160 27.60 -41.31 8.13
CA SER A 160 28.75 -40.89 7.34
C SER A 160 28.49 -40.97 5.83
N SER A 161 29.40 -40.29 5.10
CA SER A 161 29.85 -40.54 3.72
C SER A 161 28.86 -40.26 2.57
N SER A 162 29.14 -39.21 1.77
CA SER A 162 29.83 -39.34 0.47
C SER A 162 29.52 -38.16 -0.47
N SER A 163 30.57 -37.46 -0.90
CA SER A 163 30.76 -36.73 -2.18
C SER A 163 29.90 -35.50 -2.55
N PRO A 164 30.49 -34.45 -3.18
CA PRO A 164 29.76 -33.26 -3.61
C PRO A 164 29.07 -33.48 -4.97
N PRO A 165 27.86 -32.94 -5.21
CA PRO A 165 27.33 -32.79 -6.55
C PRO A 165 27.87 -31.49 -7.17
N SER A 166 28.68 -31.63 -8.23
CA SER A 166 29.01 -30.53 -9.14
C SER A 166 27.76 -30.13 -9.92
N SER A 167 27.07 -29.08 -9.46
CA SER A 167 25.94 -28.45 -10.14
C SER A 167 26.43 -27.50 -11.26
N PRO A 168 25.74 -27.44 -12.41
CA PRO A 168 26.02 -26.48 -13.49
C PRO A 168 25.73 -25.01 -13.12
N ASP A 169 24.99 -24.73 -12.05
CA ASP A 169 24.58 -23.36 -11.66
C ASP A 169 25.74 -22.50 -11.15
N MET A 170 26.79 -23.10 -10.57
CA MET A 170 28.00 -22.37 -10.14
C MET A 170 28.72 -21.64 -11.29
N ARG A 171 28.55 -22.10 -12.54
CA ARG A 171 29.21 -21.50 -13.70
C ARG A 171 28.50 -20.25 -14.19
N LEU A 172 27.18 -20.18 -14.03
CA LEU A 172 26.39 -19.00 -14.37
C LEU A 172 26.60 -17.91 -13.32
N ASP A 173 26.61 -18.30 -12.04
CA ASP A 173 26.89 -17.39 -10.92
C ASP A 173 28.30 -16.81 -11.00
N ALA A 174 29.33 -17.63 -11.24
CA ALA A 174 30.70 -17.16 -11.39
C ALA A 174 30.91 -16.25 -12.62
N ARG A 175 30.12 -16.45 -13.69
CA ARG A 175 30.17 -15.60 -14.89
C ARG A 175 29.49 -14.25 -14.63
N LEU A 176 28.35 -14.24 -13.93
CA LEU A 176 27.63 -13.03 -13.54
C LEU A 176 28.48 -12.19 -12.57
N GLU A 177 29.05 -12.81 -11.55
CA GLU A 177 29.93 -12.15 -10.57
C GLU A 177 31.16 -11.52 -11.25
N ARG A 178 31.74 -12.22 -12.24
CA ARG A 178 32.86 -11.67 -13.03
C ARG A 178 32.46 -10.45 -13.85
N LEU A 179 31.27 -10.43 -14.44
CA LEU A 179 30.78 -9.27 -15.19
C LEU A 179 30.52 -8.08 -14.28
N GLU A 180 29.94 -8.34 -13.11
CA GLU A 180 29.66 -7.31 -12.11
C GLU A 180 30.95 -6.63 -11.59
N LEU A 181 31.99 -7.41 -11.32
CA LEU A 181 33.30 -6.88 -10.90
C LEU A 181 33.98 -6.03 -11.99
N LEU A 182 33.84 -6.42 -13.26
CA LEU A 182 34.38 -5.65 -14.38
C LEU A 182 33.63 -4.32 -14.54
N ALA A 183 32.30 -4.36 -14.51
CA ALA A 183 31.45 -3.17 -14.59
C ALA A 183 31.71 -2.19 -13.43
N LEU A 184 31.84 -2.69 -12.18
CA LEU A 184 32.27 -1.88 -11.02
C LEU A 184 33.63 -1.20 -11.23
N ARG A 185 34.59 -1.91 -11.83
CA ARG A 185 35.93 -1.38 -12.07
C ARG A 185 35.95 -0.32 -13.16
N GLU A 186 35.14 -0.49 -14.20
CA GLU A 186 35.08 0.40 -15.37
C GLU A 186 34.13 1.59 -15.18
N SER A 187 33.22 1.51 -14.20
CA SER A 187 32.30 2.59 -13.88
C SER A 187 33.00 3.86 -13.40
N SER A 188 32.63 5.00 -13.99
CA SER A 188 33.08 6.33 -13.55
C SER A 188 32.26 6.86 -12.37
N ILE A 189 31.07 6.29 -12.13
CA ILE A 189 30.13 6.68 -11.08
C ILE A 189 29.68 5.41 -10.37
N ARG A 190 29.75 5.37 -9.04
CA ARG A 190 29.30 4.24 -8.23
C ARG A 190 27.94 4.56 -7.63
N VAL A 191 26.92 3.80 -8.04
CA VAL A 191 25.55 3.91 -7.55
C VAL A 191 25.13 2.59 -6.97
N ASP A 192 24.65 2.64 -5.72
CA ASP A 192 24.10 1.46 -5.07
C ASP A 192 22.84 0.99 -5.79
N ALA A 193 22.77 -0.30 -6.10
CA ALA A 193 21.63 -0.93 -6.73
C ALA A 193 20.37 -0.82 -5.88
N ARG A 194 20.51 -0.81 -4.54
CA ARG A 194 19.38 -0.63 -3.62
C ARG A 194 19.21 0.84 -3.23
N PRO A 195 17.95 1.34 -3.14
CA PRO A 195 16.69 0.60 -3.17
C PRO A 195 16.07 0.39 -4.57
N TRP A 196 16.78 0.76 -5.64
CA TRP A 196 16.21 0.92 -6.97
C TRP A 196 16.00 -0.39 -7.75
N THR A 197 16.84 -1.40 -7.52
CA THR A 197 16.75 -2.73 -8.14
C THR A 197 17.23 -3.83 -7.20
N ALA A 198 16.68 -5.04 -7.37
CA ALA A 198 17.08 -6.26 -6.69
C ALA A 198 17.56 -7.36 -7.66
N VAL A 199 17.58 -7.06 -8.96
CA VAL A 199 17.86 -8.01 -10.04
C VAL A 199 19.24 -7.79 -10.66
N ALA A 200 19.81 -6.60 -10.50
CA ALA A 200 21.18 -6.26 -10.89
C ALA A 200 21.91 -5.72 -9.65
N GLY A 201 23.18 -6.07 -9.50
CA GLY A 201 24.02 -5.55 -8.44
C GLY A 201 24.76 -4.27 -8.83
N ASP A 202 25.53 -3.72 -7.90
CA ASP A 202 26.01 -2.33 -7.95
C ASP A 202 26.87 -2.03 -9.19
N GLY A 203 27.58 -3.03 -9.71
CA GLY A 203 28.41 -2.86 -10.91
C GLY A 203 27.64 -2.64 -12.18
N LEU A 204 26.61 -3.45 -12.43
CA LEU A 204 25.78 -3.32 -13.63
C LEU A 204 24.89 -2.07 -13.58
N VAL A 205 24.55 -1.59 -12.38
CA VAL A 205 23.80 -0.33 -12.19
C VAL A 205 24.70 0.90 -12.38
N SER A 206 26.00 0.74 -12.14
CA SER A 206 27.02 1.78 -12.26
C SER A 206 27.66 1.85 -13.66
N GLU A 207 27.31 0.93 -14.56
CA GLU A 207 27.81 0.90 -15.94
C GLU A 207 27.16 2.03 -16.77
N TYR A 208 27.94 3.04 -17.14
CA TYR A 208 27.52 4.15 -18.01
C TYR A 208 28.67 4.66 -18.87
#